data_AF-A0A7S2P586-F1
#
_entry.id   AF-A0A7S2P586-F1
#
_cell.length_a   1.000
_cell.length_b   1.000
_cell.length_c   1.000
_cell.angle_alpha   90.00
_cell.angle_beta   90.00
_cell.angle_gamma   90.00
#
_symmetry.space_group_name_H-M   'P 1'
#
loop_
_entity.id
_entity.type
_entity.pdbx_description
1 polymer ?
#
loop_
_entity_poly.entity_id
_entity_poly.type
_entity_poly.pdbx_seq_one_letter_code
_entity_poly.pdbx_strand_id
1 'polypeptide(L)'
;QLYSGYFEDYVREILPGDATEDGEDVTTDTQPRQRVRTEPFLDLSIPVAEGNVGSIETSLREMFTEPETLYVSEGNGWRPEKGAEKVDALKGSSLKREGLPSLLQLHLKRFKYDWET
;
A
#
# COMPACT_ATOMS: atom_id res chain seq x y z
N GLN A 1 -4.94 2.27 24.45
CA GLN A 1 -5.30 0.85 24.28
C GLN A 1 -4.01 0.10 23.99
N LEU A 2 -3.66 -0.93 24.77
CA LEU A 2 -2.32 -1.55 24.72
C LEU A 2 -2.08 -2.47 23.50
N TYR A 3 -3.14 -2.81 22.77
CA TYR A 3 -3.16 -3.88 21.76
C TYR A 3 -3.60 -3.44 20.36
N SER A 4 -3.77 -2.14 20.14
CA SER A 4 -4.22 -1.59 18.86
C SER A 4 -3.11 -0.74 18.25
N GLY A 5 -2.77 -1.01 17.01
CA GLY A 5 -1.89 -0.18 16.20
C GLY A 5 -2.64 0.60 15.14
N TYR A 6 -1.90 1.32 14.31
CA TYR A 6 -2.42 1.88 13.07
C TYR A 6 -1.36 1.82 11.96
N PHE A 7 -1.83 1.77 10.72
CA PHE A 7 -1.03 2.04 9.53
C PHE A 7 -1.67 3.17 8.72
N GLU A 8 -0.94 3.70 7.75
CA GLU A 8 -1.47 4.71 6.84
C GLU A 8 -1.70 4.10 5.47
N ASP A 9 -2.94 4.09 5.02
CA ASP A 9 -3.26 3.93 3.61
C ASP A 9 -3.00 5.23 2.88
N TYR A 10 -2.38 5.14 1.70
CA TYR A 10 -2.18 6.29 0.85
C TYR A 10 -2.45 5.99 -0.61
N VAL A 11 -2.86 7.04 -1.32
CA VAL A 11 -2.81 7.11 -2.77
C VAL A 11 -2.14 8.42 -3.14
N ARG A 12 -1.11 8.38 -3.97
CA ARG A 12 -0.31 9.53 -4.41
C ARG A 12 -0.24 9.54 -5.92
N GLU A 13 -0.57 10.67 -6.52
CA GLU A 13 -0.40 10.91 -7.96
C GLU A 13 1.07 10.74 -8.40
N ILE A 14 1.29 10.14 -9.56
CA ILE A 14 2.59 10.08 -10.22
C ILE A 14 2.71 11.28 -11.14
N LEU A 15 3.71 12.14 -10.92
CA LEU A 15 3.91 13.30 -11.77
C LEU A 15 4.67 12.91 -13.05
N PRO A 16 4.37 13.57 -14.18
CA PRO A 16 5.14 13.38 -15.42
C PRO A 16 6.58 13.85 -15.19
N GLY A 17 7.48 12.90 -14.97
CA GLY A 17 8.89 13.14 -14.60
C GLY A 17 9.41 12.14 -13.56
N ASP A 18 8.53 11.55 -12.75
CA ASP A 18 8.90 10.58 -11.70
C ASP A 18 9.13 9.14 -12.26
N ALA A 19 9.01 8.95 -13.58
CA ALA A 19 9.00 7.65 -14.25
C ALA A 19 10.31 7.33 -15.02
N THR A 20 11.47 7.65 -14.46
CA THR A 20 12.76 7.17 -14.97
C THR A 20 13.45 6.27 -13.94
N GLU A 21 13.83 5.06 -14.36
CA GLU A 21 14.62 4.08 -13.59
C GLU A 21 16.01 4.58 -13.18
N ASP A 22 16.42 5.78 -13.63
CA ASP A 22 17.64 6.46 -13.24
C ASP A 22 17.28 7.78 -12.55
N GLY A 23 17.65 7.91 -11.27
CA GLY A 23 17.23 8.96 -10.35
C GLY A 23 17.75 10.36 -10.68
N GLU A 24 17.19 11.01 -11.69
CA GLU A 24 17.26 12.46 -11.88
C GLU A 24 15.93 13.11 -11.45
N ASP A 25 15.93 13.71 -10.25
CA ASP A 25 14.84 14.53 -9.73
C ASP A 25 14.60 15.74 -10.67
N VAL A 26 13.65 15.62 -11.59
CA VAL A 26 13.10 16.78 -12.30
C VAL A 26 12.10 17.45 -11.35
N THR A 27 12.58 18.43 -10.59
CA THR A 27 11.77 19.24 -9.69
C THR A 27 10.75 20.06 -10.49
N THR A 28 9.55 19.54 -10.66
CA THR A 28 8.38 20.38 -10.95
C THR A 28 7.91 20.97 -9.62
N ASP A 29 7.63 22.29 -9.59
CA ASP A 29 7.12 23.02 -8.40
C ASP A 29 5.71 22.54 -7.95
N THR A 30 5.17 21.51 -8.61
CA THR A 30 3.85 20.96 -8.35
C THR A 30 4.00 19.80 -7.37
N GLN A 31 3.45 19.93 -6.16
CA GLN A 31 3.39 18.79 -5.26
C GLN A 31 2.37 17.76 -5.78
N PRO A 32 2.70 16.45 -5.76
CA PRO A 32 1.76 15.41 -6.17
C PRO A 32 0.54 15.42 -5.25
N ARG A 33 -0.66 15.33 -5.84
CA ARG A 33 -1.87 15.17 -5.05
C ARG A 33 -1.79 13.86 -4.27
N GLN A 34 -2.13 13.90 -2.99
CA GLN A 34 -2.08 12.73 -2.13
C GLN A 34 -3.30 12.68 -1.22
N ARG A 35 -3.80 11.47 -0.99
CA ARG A 35 -4.76 11.17 0.06
C ARG A 35 -4.15 10.17 1.02
N VAL A 36 -4.19 10.48 2.32
CA VAL A 36 -3.74 9.59 3.40
C VAL A 36 -4.90 9.31 4.33
N ARG A 37 -5.01 8.08 4.80
CA ARG A 37 -5.99 7.65 5.78
C ARG A 37 -5.32 6.75 6.82
N THR A 38 -5.48 7.11 8.08
CA THR A 38 -5.02 6.29 9.21
C THR A 38 -6.04 5.19 9.48
N GLU A 39 -5.58 3.94 9.44
CA GLU A 39 -6.40 2.75 9.67
C GLU A 39 -5.95 2.03 10.94
N PRO A 40 -6.83 1.85 11.93
CA PRO A 40 -6.51 1.10 13.13
C PRO A 40 -6.51 -0.42 12.86
N PHE A 41 -5.66 -1.16 13.56
CA PHE A 41 -5.65 -2.62 13.50
C PHE A 41 -5.44 -3.25 14.88
N LEU A 42 -5.92 -4.49 15.03
CA LEU A 42 -5.68 -5.33 16.21
C LEU A 42 -4.66 -6.44 15.91
N ASP A 43 -4.69 -6.97 14.68
CA ASP A 43 -3.73 -7.92 14.14
C ASP A 43 -3.37 -7.56 12.70
N LEU A 44 -2.23 -8.07 12.23
CA LEU A 44 -1.85 -8.03 10.82
C LEU A 44 -2.08 -9.41 10.21
N SER A 45 -2.94 -9.46 9.19
CA SER A 45 -3.26 -10.70 8.51
C SER A 45 -2.37 -10.91 7.27
N ILE A 46 -1.38 -11.80 7.39
CA ILE A 46 -0.29 -12.03 6.43
C ILE A 46 -0.67 -13.11 5.42
N PRO A 47 -0.64 -12.82 4.10
CA PRO A 47 -0.88 -13.83 3.06
C PRO A 47 0.30 -14.81 2.99
N VAL A 48 0.04 -16.09 3.29
CA VAL A 48 1.06 -17.16 3.24
C VAL A 48 0.67 -18.35 2.37
N ALA A 49 -0.59 -18.44 1.93
CA ALA A 49 -1.11 -19.56 1.15
C ALA A 49 -0.82 -19.47 -0.37
N GLU A 50 -0.33 -18.34 -0.86
CA GLU A 50 -0.03 -18.13 -2.28
C GLU A 50 1.47 -18.26 -2.54
N GLY A 51 1.91 -19.50 -2.77
CA GLY A 51 2.97 -19.84 -3.74
C GLY A 51 4.40 -19.35 -3.53
N ASN A 52 4.67 -18.33 -2.72
CA ASN A 52 6.03 -17.86 -2.49
C ASN A 52 6.59 -18.51 -1.21
N VAL A 53 7.76 -19.13 -1.37
CA VAL A 53 8.64 -19.58 -0.29
C VAL A 53 9.23 -18.33 0.37
N GLY A 54 8.38 -17.52 1.00
CA GLY A 54 8.73 -16.21 1.57
C GLY A 54 8.79 -16.25 3.09
N SER A 55 9.58 -15.35 3.67
CA SER A 55 9.57 -15.09 5.10
C SER A 55 8.44 -14.10 5.46
N ILE A 56 8.10 -14.00 6.74
CA ILE A 56 7.19 -12.95 7.24
C ILE A 56 7.69 -11.55 6.84
N GLU A 57 9.01 -11.35 6.80
CA GLU A 57 9.62 -10.09 6.39
C GLU A 57 9.27 -9.74 4.95
N THR A 58 9.35 -10.71 4.03
CA THR A 58 9.00 -10.50 2.62
C THR A 58 7.54 -10.06 2.48
N SER A 59 6.62 -10.76 3.13
CA SER A 59 5.19 -10.39 3.07
C SER A 59 4.91 -9.02 3.68
N LEU A 60 5.57 -8.66 4.78
CA LEU A 60 5.43 -7.33 5.39
C LEU A 60 6.02 -6.23 4.49
N ARG A 61 7.11 -6.52 3.78
CA ARG A 61 7.73 -5.60 2.81
C ARG A 61 6.76 -5.35 1.65
N GLU A 62 6.24 -6.40 1.04
CA GLU A 62 5.24 -6.31 -0.04
C GLU A 62 4.02 -5.50 0.43
N MET A 63 3.49 -5.78 1.63
CA MET A 63 2.28 -5.12 2.13
C MET A 63 2.45 -3.63 2.47
N PHE A 64 3.61 -3.22 3.01
CA PHE A 64 3.78 -1.90 3.63
C PHE A 64 4.88 -1.03 3.03
N THR A 65 5.60 -1.52 2.02
CA THR A 65 6.69 -0.78 1.37
C THR A 65 6.61 -0.80 -0.16
N GLU A 66 5.88 -1.74 -0.74
CA GLU A 66 5.75 -1.88 -2.20
C GLU A 66 4.34 -1.43 -2.64
N PRO A 67 4.18 -0.17 -3.08
CA PRO A 67 2.89 0.30 -3.57
C PRO A 67 2.51 -0.36 -4.91
N GLU A 68 1.22 -0.58 -5.10
CA GLU A 68 0.62 -0.91 -6.39
C GLU A 68 0.57 0.35 -7.27
N THR A 69 1.02 0.23 -8.52
CA THR A 69 0.84 1.29 -9.51
C THR A 69 -0.52 1.18 -10.18
N LEU A 70 -1.28 2.27 -10.16
CA LEU A 70 -2.56 2.44 -10.82
C LEU A 70 -2.36 3.25 -12.09
N TYR A 71 -2.72 2.67 -13.24
CA TYR A 71 -2.59 3.31 -14.55
C TYR A 71 -3.94 3.69 -15.15
N VAL A 72 -4.03 4.88 -15.72
CA VAL A 72 -5.20 5.31 -16.49
C VAL A 72 -5.38 4.40 -17.72
N SER A 73 -4.28 3.97 -18.34
CA SER A 73 -4.27 3.07 -19.52
C SER A 73 -4.90 1.70 -19.24
N GLU A 74 -4.75 1.18 -18.01
CA GLU A 74 -5.34 -0.08 -17.55
C GLU A 74 -6.76 0.11 -16.97
N GLY A 75 -7.25 1.34 -16.91
CA GLY A 75 -8.58 1.69 -16.39
C GLY A 75 -8.68 1.73 -14.86
N ASN A 76 -7.63 1.39 -14.12
CA ASN A 76 -7.56 1.43 -12.65
C ASN A 76 -7.02 2.75 -12.07
N GLY A 77 -6.67 3.73 -12.92
CA GLY A 77 -6.18 5.05 -12.50
C GLY A 77 -7.04 5.77 -11.43
N TRP A 78 -6.37 6.55 -10.59
CA TRP A 78 -6.97 7.21 -9.43
C TRP A 78 -7.67 8.51 -9.80
N ARG A 79 -8.81 8.79 -9.17
CA ARG A 79 -9.49 10.08 -9.28
C ARG A 79 -9.27 10.89 -8.00
N PRO A 80 -8.49 11.99 -8.05
CA PRO A 80 -8.15 12.77 -6.85
C PRO A 80 -9.37 13.45 -6.22
N GLU A 81 -10.27 13.98 -7.05
CA GLU A 81 -11.46 14.72 -6.62
C GLU A 81 -12.68 14.38 -7.46
N LYS A 82 -13.87 14.60 -6.92
CA LYS A 82 -15.13 14.34 -7.63
C LYS A 82 -15.21 15.26 -8.87
N GLY A 83 -15.26 14.66 -10.05
CA GLY A 83 -15.32 15.39 -11.33
C GLY A 83 -13.97 15.64 -11.99
N ALA A 84 -12.86 15.36 -11.30
CA ALA A 84 -11.53 15.37 -11.91
C ALA A 84 -11.31 14.17 -12.83
N GLU A 85 -10.39 14.34 -13.77
CA GLU A 85 -9.87 13.24 -14.58
C GLU A 85 -9.11 12.22 -13.72
N LYS A 86 -9.02 10.99 -14.22
CA LYS A 86 -8.18 9.98 -13.59
C LYS A 86 -6.71 10.26 -13.92
N VAL A 87 -5.84 9.95 -12.99
CA VAL A 87 -4.38 10.08 -13.11
C VAL A 87 -3.71 8.79 -12.69
N ASP A 88 -2.48 8.62 -13.16
CA ASP A 88 -1.63 7.54 -12.68
C ASP A 88 -1.24 7.82 -11.23
N ALA A 89 -1.18 6.77 -10.41
CA ALA A 89 -0.98 6.91 -8.98
C ALA A 89 -0.32 5.68 -8.35
N LEU A 90 0.40 5.89 -7.26
CA LEU A 90 0.86 4.84 -6.36
C LEU A 90 -0.15 4.67 -5.24
N LYS A 91 -0.59 3.44 -5.00
CA LYS A 91 -1.48 3.07 -3.90
C LYS A 91 -0.77 2.06 -3.00
N GLY A 92 -0.65 2.38 -1.73
CA GLY A 92 0.00 1.49 -0.78
C GLY A 92 -0.43 1.76 0.65
N SER A 93 0.15 0.99 1.55
CA SER A 93 0.03 1.18 2.99
C SER A 93 1.41 1.39 3.58
N SER A 94 1.51 2.06 4.73
CA SER A 94 2.78 2.28 5.44
C SER A 94 2.60 2.02 6.94
N LEU A 95 3.44 1.14 7.47
CA LEU A 95 3.45 0.81 8.90
C LEU A 95 4.53 1.65 9.59
N LYS A 96 4.10 2.71 10.28
CA LYS A 96 5.00 3.61 11.01
C LYS A 96 5.30 3.07 12.40
N ARG A 97 6.52 3.30 12.89
CA ARG A 97 6.94 2.90 14.25
C ARG A 97 6.03 3.48 15.34
N GLU A 98 5.55 4.70 15.15
CA GLU A 98 4.60 5.37 16.04
C GLU A 98 3.24 4.68 16.11
N GLY A 99 2.86 3.96 15.05
CA GLY A 99 1.62 3.19 14.97
C GLY A 99 1.75 1.72 15.39
N LEU A 100 2.94 1.26 15.79
CA LEU A 100 3.12 -0.13 16.22
C LEU A 100 2.66 -0.32 17.67
N PRO A 101 1.85 -1.35 17.97
CA PRO A 101 1.49 -1.69 19.33
C PRO A 101 2.68 -2.36 20.04
N SER A 102 2.69 -2.31 21.39
CA SER A 102 3.70 -3.02 22.19
C SER A 102 3.59 -4.55 22.08
N LEU A 103 2.42 -5.06 21.71
CA LEU A 103 2.19 -6.46 21.41
C LEU A 103 1.57 -6.54 20.01
N LEU A 104 2.33 -7.12 19.07
CA LEU A 104 1.92 -7.28 17.69
C LEU A 104 1.44 -8.71 17.44
N GLN A 105 0.17 -8.85 17.02
CA GLN A 105 -0.38 -10.13 16.61
C GLN A 105 -0.28 -10.29 15.09
N LEU A 106 0.25 -11.42 14.64
CA LEU A 106 0.33 -11.79 13.22
C LEU A 106 -0.58 -12.99 12.95
N HIS A 107 -1.63 -12.78 12.16
CA HIS A 107 -2.51 -13.84 11.69
C HIS A 107 -2.02 -14.35 10.33
N LEU A 108 -1.52 -15.58 10.27
CA LEU A 108 -1.03 -16.17 9.02
C LEU A 108 -2.20 -16.80 8.25
N LYS A 109 -2.58 -16.21 7.11
CA LYS A 109 -3.65 -16.70 6.23
C LYS A 109 -3.20 -17.95 5.46
N ARG A 110 -3.15 -19.09 6.17
CA ARG A 110 -2.72 -20.40 5.64
C ARG A 110 -3.84 -21.17 4.93
N PHE A 111 -5.08 -20.89 5.31
CA PHE A 111 -6.23 -21.61 4.81
C PHE A 111 -6.94 -20.78 3.75
N LYS A 112 -7.25 -21.42 2.63
CA LYS A 112 -8.13 -20.88 1.60
C LYS A 112 -9.35 -21.79 1.50
N TYR A 113 -10.50 -21.17 1.32
CA TYR A 113 -11.71 -21.91 0.99
C TYR A 113 -11.68 -22.24 -0.50
N ASP A 114 -11.53 -23.51 -0.82
CA ASP A 114 -11.74 -24.03 -2.16
C ASP A 114 -13.22 -24.36 -2.31
N TRP A 115 -13.90 -23.68 -3.23
CA TRP A 115 -15.33 -23.85 -3.48
C TRP A 115 -15.60 -24.80 -4.64
N GLU A 116 -14.56 -25.25 -5.37
CA GLU A 116 -14.67 -26.16 -6.52
C GLU A 116 -14.70 -27.64 -6.10
N THR A 117 -14.73 -27.94 -4.80
CA THR A 117 -14.82 -29.31 -4.25
C THR A 117 -16.22 -29.71 -3.82
#